data_AF-W1YC26-F1
#
_entry.id   AF-W1YC26-F1
#
_cell.length_a   1.000
_cell.length_b   1.000
_cell.length_c   1.000
_cell.angle_alpha   90.00
_cell.angle_beta   90.00
_cell.angle_gamma   90.00
#
_symmetry.space_group_name_H-M   'P 1'
#
loop_
_entity.id
_entity.type
_entity.pdbx_description
1 polymer ?
#
loop_
_entity_poly.entity_id
_entity_poly.type
_entity_poly.pdbx_seq_one_letter_code
_entity_poly.pdbx_strand_id
1 'polypeptide(L)' 'MAGRYLIERGHREIGVIPGPLERNTGAGRLAGFMKAMEEAMIKVPESWIVQGDFEPESGYRAMQQILSQPHRPTAVFCGG' A
#
# COMPACT_ATOMS: atom_id res chain seq x y z
N MET A 1 -6.68 12.19 -0.12
CA MET A 1 -7.08 10.83 -0.57
C MET A 1 -5.99 10.28 -1.46
N ALA A 2 -5.14 9.36 -0.97
CA ALA A 2 -4.04 8.81 -1.75
C ALA A 2 -4.50 7.70 -2.71
N GLY A 3 -5.35 6.77 -2.23
CA GLY A 3 -5.91 5.70 -3.07
C GLY A 3 -6.70 6.26 -4.26
N ARG A 4 -7.63 7.19 -4.01
CA ARG A 4 -8.41 7.82 -5.09
C ARG A 4 -7.55 8.52 -6.13
N TYR A 5 -6.51 9.24 -5.69
CA TYR A 5 -5.59 9.91 -6.60
C TYR A 5 -4.89 8.91 -7.54
N LEU A 6 -4.38 7.80 -7.02
CA LEU A 6 -3.75 6.76 -7.84
C LEU A 6 -4.72 6.15 -8.86
N ILE A 7 -5.97 5.91 -8.43
CA ILE A 7 -7.04 5.40 -9.29
C ILE A 7 -7.37 6.39 -10.41
N GLU A 8 -7.53 7.68 -10.09
CA GLU A 8 -7.81 8.75 -11.06
C GLU A 8 -6.67 8.92 -12.08
N ARG A 9 -5.44 8.57 -11.70
CA ARG A 9 -4.28 8.56 -12.60
C ARG A 9 -4.18 7.29 -13.45
N GLY A 10 -5.13 6.35 -13.30
CA GLY A 10 -5.24 5.13 -14.09
C GLY A 10 -4.56 3.91 -13.48
N HIS A 11 -4.01 4.01 -12.27
CA HIS A 11 -3.37 2.86 -11.62
C HIS A 11 -4.44 1.89 -11.09
N ARG A 12 -4.23 0.60 -11.40
CA ARG A 12 -5.07 -0.52 -10.90
C ARG A 12 -4.26 -1.58 -10.16
N GLU A 13 -2.97 -1.64 -10.41
CA GLU A 13 -2.04 -2.54 -9.73
C GLU A 13 -1.28 -1.73 -8.69
N ILE A 14 -1.79 -1.71 -7.45
CA ILE A 14 -1.29 -0.82 -6.41
C ILE A 14 -0.85 -1.64 -5.20
N GLY A 15 0.39 -1.45 -4.77
CA GLY A 15 0.92 -2.02 -3.53
C GLY A 15 0.78 -1.07 -2.34
N VAL A 16 0.91 -1.59 -1.14
CA VAL A 16 0.75 -0.85 0.11
C VAL A 16 1.86 -1.20 1.09
N ILE A 17 2.51 -0.17 1.61
CA ILE A 17 3.43 -0.27 2.74
C ILE A 17 2.79 0.50 3.90
N PRO A 18 1.96 -0.15 4.74
CA PRO A 18 1.42 0.49 5.92
C PRO A 18 2.52 0.63 6.98
N GLY A 19 2.40 1.62 7.86
CA GLY A 19 3.18 1.64 9.09
C GLY A 19 2.71 0.58 10.11
N PRO A 20 3.27 0.59 11.33
CA PRO A 20 2.86 -0.27 12.43
C PRO A 20 1.34 -0.29 12.60
N LEU A 21 0.72 -1.48 12.44
CA LEU A 21 -0.72 -1.63 12.58
C LEU A 21 -1.18 -1.51 14.03
N GLU A 22 -0.29 -1.70 14.99
CA GLU A 22 -0.56 -1.48 16.43
C GLU A 22 -0.76 0.01 16.74
N ARG A 23 -0.33 0.91 15.85
CA ARG A 23 -0.55 2.35 15.99
C ARG A 23 -1.82 2.72 15.23
N ASN A 24 -2.71 3.44 15.92
CA ASN A 24 -4.02 3.87 15.40
C ASN A 24 -3.91 4.63 14.05
N THR A 25 -2.80 5.35 13.83
CA THR A 25 -2.53 6.07 12.57
C THR A 25 -2.28 5.13 11.38
N GLY A 26 -1.56 4.02 11.57
CA GLY A 26 -1.27 3.05 10.52
C GLY A 26 -2.53 2.29 10.08
N ALA A 27 -3.29 1.79 11.05
CA ALA A 27 -4.55 1.09 10.81
C ALA A 27 -5.59 1.98 10.11
N GLY A 28 -5.76 3.24 10.57
CA GLY A 28 -6.71 4.17 9.96
C GLY A 28 -6.36 4.56 8.52
N ARG A 29 -5.08 4.80 8.21
CA ARG A 29 -4.62 5.10 6.85
C ARG A 29 -4.81 3.90 5.91
N LEU A 30 -4.50 2.69 6.39
CA LEU A 30 -4.71 1.46 5.63
C LEU A 30 -6.19 1.24 5.33
N ALA A 31 -7.06 1.35 6.34
CA ALA A 31 -8.51 1.19 6.17
C ALA A 31 -9.08 2.19 5.15
N GLY A 32 -8.67 3.46 5.22
CA GLY A 32 -9.08 4.48 4.26
C GLY A 32 -8.61 4.19 2.84
N PHE A 33 -7.39 3.67 2.69
CA PHE A 33 -6.87 3.24 1.39
C PHE A 33 -7.64 2.03 0.84
N MET A 34 -7.83 0.98 1.65
CA MET A 34 -8.54 -0.24 1.24
C MET A 34 -9.99 0.05 0.86
N LYS A 35 -10.67 0.93 1.59
CA LYS A 35 -12.02 1.38 1.25
C LYS A 35 -12.07 2.01 -0.16
N ALA A 36 -11.09 2.85 -0.50
CA ALA A 36 -11.02 3.45 -1.84
C ALA A 36 -10.76 2.43 -2.95
N MET A 37 -9.98 1.37 -2.66
CA MET A 37 -9.76 0.26 -3.59
C MET A 37 -11.03 -0.57 -3.79
N GLU A 38 -11.75 -0.87 -2.70
CA GLU A 38 -13.02 -1.60 -2.71
C GLU A 38 -14.09 -0.84 -3.50
N GLU A 39 -14.27 0.45 -3.24
CA GLU A 39 -15.19 1.33 -3.98
C GLU A 39 -14.89 1.37 -5.49
N ALA A 40 -13.61 1.19 -5.88
CA ALA A 40 -13.17 1.14 -7.27
C ALA A 40 -13.08 -0.30 -7.84
N MET A 41 -13.49 -1.32 -7.09
CA MET A 41 -13.40 -2.74 -7.44
C MET A 41 -11.97 -3.20 -7.79
N ILE A 42 -10.97 -2.59 -7.15
CA ILE A 42 -9.56 -2.94 -7.32
C ILE A 42 -9.15 -3.89 -6.20
N LYS A 43 -8.61 -5.05 -6.56
CA LYS A 43 -8.05 -6.01 -5.61
C LYS A 43 -6.59 -5.69 -5.35
N VAL A 44 -6.22 -5.59 -4.08
CA VAL A 44 -4.82 -5.49 -3.65
C VAL A 44 -4.38 -6.89 -3.19
N PRO A 45 -3.47 -7.56 -3.91
CA PRO A 45 -2.90 -8.83 -3.49
C PRO A 45 -2.25 -8.68 -2.11
N GLU A 46 -2.46 -9.65 -1.22
CA GLU A 46 -1.81 -9.66 0.11
C GLU A 46 -0.29 -9.61 0.01
N SER A 47 0.28 -10.20 -1.03
CA SER A 47 1.71 -10.15 -1.30
C SER A 47 2.23 -8.74 -1.57
N TRP A 48 1.38 -7.80 -1.99
CA TRP A 48 1.74 -6.39 -2.17
C TRP A 48 1.46 -5.53 -0.95
N ILE A 49 1.02 -6.13 0.17
CA ILE A 49 0.82 -5.45 1.45
C ILE A 49 1.97 -5.85 2.37
N VAL A 50 2.95 -4.95 2.54
CA VAL A 50 4.14 -5.23 3.35
C VAL A 50 4.29 -4.18 4.43
N GLN A 51 4.06 -4.57 5.68
CA GLN A 51 4.15 -3.66 6.83
C GLN A 51 5.57 -3.16 7.05
N GLY A 52 5.72 -1.84 7.19
CA GLY A 52 6.91 -1.17 7.71
C GLY A 52 6.73 -0.72 9.16
N ASP A 53 7.77 -0.13 9.73
CA ASP A 53 7.84 0.29 11.14
C ASP A 53 7.96 1.82 11.35
N PHE A 54 7.72 2.60 10.29
CA PHE A 54 7.97 4.05 10.19
C PHE A 54 9.45 4.49 10.09
N GLU A 55 10.39 3.55 10.03
CA GLU A 55 11.80 3.86 9.75
C GLU A 55 12.13 3.74 8.25
N PRO A 56 13.08 4.54 7.72
CA PRO A 56 13.49 4.46 6.31
C PRO A 56 13.95 3.05 5.89
N GLU A 57 14.72 2.36 6.74
CA GLU A 57 15.19 0.99 6.48
C GLU A 57 14.04 0.00 6.25
N SER A 58 12.95 0.10 7.01
CA SER A 58 11.83 -0.83 6.86
C SER A 58 11.06 -0.55 5.57
N GLY A 59 10.88 0.71 5.21
CA GLY A 59 10.31 1.09 3.91
C GLY A 59 11.13 0.57 2.74
N TYR A 60 12.46 0.65 2.83
CA TYR A 60 13.37 0.10 1.81
C TYR A 60 13.20 -1.41 1.66
N ARG A 61 13.24 -2.15 2.78
CA ARG A 61 13.07 -3.61 2.78
C ARG A 61 11.69 -4.03 2.28
N ALA A 62 10.65 -3.32 2.69
CA ALA A 62 9.28 -3.57 2.26
C ALA A 62 9.14 -3.39 0.75
N MET A 63 9.70 -2.31 0.20
CA MET A 63 9.71 -2.10 -1.24
C MET A 63 10.49 -3.18 -1.99
N GLN A 64 11.63 -3.63 -1.44
CA GLN A 64 12.38 -4.74 -2.04
C GLN A 64 11.58 -6.05 -2.09
N GLN A 65 10.78 -6.34 -1.07
CA GLN A 65 9.88 -7.51 -1.07
C GLN A 65 8.76 -7.40 -2.10
N ILE A 66 8.24 -6.20 -2.34
CA ILE A 66 7.26 -5.96 -3.40
C ILE A 66 7.91 -6.13 -4.78
N LEU A 67 9.11 -5.60 -4.97
CA LEU A 67 9.83 -5.67 -6.25
C LEU A 67 10.40 -7.06 -6.56
N SER A 68 10.57 -7.94 -5.58
CA SER A 68 11.03 -9.31 -5.83
C SER A 68 9.95 -10.20 -6.45
N GLN A 69 8.69 -9.76 -6.47
CA GLN A 69 7.58 -10.52 -7.05
C GLN A 69 7.60 -10.52 -8.58
N PRO A 70 7.13 -11.62 -9.21
CA PRO A 70 7.10 -11.74 -10.66
C PRO A 70 6.14 -10.73 -11.31
N HIS A 71 5.06 -10.38 -10.60
CA HIS A 71 4.12 -9.35 -11.00
C HIS A 71 4.18 -8.21 -9.98
N ARG A 72 4.43 -6.99 -10.47
CA ARG A 72 4.75 -5.82 -9.65
C ARG A 72 3.67 -4.77 -9.81
N PRO A 73 3.35 -4.02 -8.74
CA PRO A 73 2.42 -2.92 -8.84
C PRO A 73 3.02 -1.78 -9.68
N THR A 74 2.14 -0.98 -10.28
CA THR A 74 2.50 0.24 -11.03
C THR A 74 2.55 1.48 -10.14
N ALA A 75 2.01 1.40 -8.93
CA ALA A 75 2.12 2.41 -7.90
C ALA A 75 2.18 1.78 -6.50
N VAL A 76 2.78 2.47 -5.53
CA VAL A 76 2.81 2.02 -4.13
C VAL A 76 2.33 3.16 -3.24
N PHE A 77 1.42 2.84 -2.32
CA PHE A 77 1.00 3.75 -1.26
C PHE A 77 1.79 3.47 0.01
N CYS A 78 2.53 4.48 0.49
CA CYS A 78 3.20 4.43 1.78
C CYS A 78 2.33 5.13 2.82
N GLY A 79 1.71 4.34 3.70
CA GLY A 79 0.92 4.81 4.84
C GLY A 79 1.73 4.97 6.13
N GLY A 80 3.01 4.61 6.04
CA GLY A 80 4.11 4.82 6.99
C GLY A 80 4.41 6.30 7.21
#